data_AF-A0A1W9MFB4-F1
#
_entry.id   AF-A0A1W9MFB4-F1
#
_cell.length_a   1.000
_cell.length_b   1.000
_cell.length_c   1.000
_cell.angle_alpha   90.00
_cell.angle_beta   90.00
_cell.angle_gamma   90.00
#
_symmetry.space_group_name_H-M   'P 1'
#
loop_
_entity.id
_entity.type
_entity.pdbx_description
1 polymer ?
#
loop_
_entity_poly.entity_id
_entity_poly.type
_entity_poly.pdbx_seq_one_letter_code
_entity_poly.pdbx_strand_id
1 'polypeptide(L)'
;MNNSDSNNFTLNTVKFNNQHGFYTLATSTGNILNNNTFCQNNQSGGAWYDLYNGGVNTGDDNKGDTSYNWNDTGTIGFTFTCSEVVACYCDSCSDCTNKINDINCTTIKLNTSIIRKLHR
;
A
#
# COMPACT_ATOMS: atom_id res chain seq x y z
N MET A 1 19.52 -0.87 -4.63
CA MET A 1 20.40 -1.90 -5.23
C MET A 1 21.26 -1.26 -6.30
N ASN A 2 22.53 -1.63 -6.38
CA ASN A 2 23.50 -1.09 -7.33
C ASN A 2 24.20 -2.26 -8.01
N ASN A 3 24.22 -2.29 -9.34
CA ASN A 3 24.80 -3.38 -10.14
C ASN A 3 24.30 -4.76 -9.68
N SER A 4 23.01 -4.85 -9.37
CA SER A 4 22.37 -6.09 -8.95
C SER A 4 21.39 -6.50 -10.05
N ASP A 5 21.71 -7.58 -10.74
CA ASP A 5 20.97 -8.02 -11.92
C ASP A 5 20.40 -9.42 -11.74
N SER A 6 19.32 -9.72 -12.46
CA SER A 6 18.75 -11.08 -12.58
C SER A 6 18.35 -11.74 -11.24
N ASN A 7 17.90 -10.95 -10.27
CA ASN A 7 17.38 -11.47 -9.00
C ASN A 7 15.87 -11.70 -9.08
N ASN A 8 15.35 -12.62 -8.27
CA ASN A 8 13.92 -12.88 -8.16
C ASN A 8 13.45 -12.58 -6.72
N PHE A 9 12.58 -11.58 -6.59
CA PHE A 9 11.98 -11.16 -5.33
C PHE A 9 10.51 -11.52 -5.33
N THR A 10 10.14 -12.46 -4.45
CA THR A 10 8.75 -12.91 -4.35
C THR A 10 8.26 -12.93 -2.93
N LEU A 11 6.99 -12.56 -2.71
CA LEU A 11 6.29 -12.69 -1.42
C LEU A 11 6.96 -11.90 -0.27
N ASN A 12 7.66 -10.81 -0.58
CA ASN A 12 8.24 -9.94 0.44
C ASN A 12 7.22 -8.91 0.94
N THR A 13 7.32 -8.54 2.21
CA THR A 13 6.54 -7.44 2.80
C THR A 13 7.47 -6.35 3.28
N VAL A 14 7.37 -5.16 2.67
CA VAL A 14 8.19 -3.99 2.96
C VAL A 14 7.28 -2.80 3.23
N LYS A 15 7.27 -2.33 4.48
CA LYS A 15 6.34 -1.29 4.94
C LYS A 15 6.99 -0.32 5.92
N PHE A 16 6.39 0.86 6.05
CA PHE A 16 6.73 1.86 7.07
C PHE A 16 8.17 2.36 7.02
N ASN A 17 8.81 2.32 5.86
CA ASN A 17 10.12 2.93 5.69
C ASN A 17 9.98 4.45 5.55
N ASN A 18 10.94 5.17 6.15
CA ASN A 18 11.02 6.62 6.04
C ASN A 18 11.20 7.11 4.59
N GLN A 19 11.86 6.31 3.76
CA GLN A 19 12.13 6.59 2.35
C GLN A 19 11.47 5.53 1.47
N HIS A 20 12.12 5.10 0.38
CA HIS A 20 11.58 4.07 -0.49
C HIS A 20 11.36 2.74 0.23
N GLY A 21 10.35 1.97 -0.20
CA GLY A 21 10.24 0.57 0.19
C GLY A 21 11.26 -0.28 -0.57
N PHE A 22 11.22 -0.20 -1.88
CA PHE A 22 12.18 -0.84 -2.77
C PHE A 22 12.85 0.18 -3.68
N TYR A 23 14.16 0.03 -3.89
CA TYR A 23 14.96 0.98 -4.66
C TYR A 23 15.99 0.28 -5.53
N THR A 24 15.93 0.55 -6.84
CA THR A 24 16.95 0.16 -7.82
C THR A 24 17.56 1.37 -8.51
N LEU A 25 18.85 1.30 -8.80
CA LEU A 25 19.52 2.21 -9.71
C LEU A 25 19.32 1.76 -11.16
N ALA A 26 19.61 2.66 -12.11
CA ALA A 26 19.56 2.36 -13.54
C ALA A 26 20.46 1.20 -13.98
N THR A 27 21.51 0.90 -13.19
CA THR A 27 22.43 -0.22 -13.42
C THR A 27 21.95 -1.55 -12.84
N SER A 28 20.76 -1.62 -12.25
CA SER A 28 20.19 -2.86 -11.72
C SER A 28 19.02 -3.28 -12.59
N THR A 29 19.22 -4.34 -13.39
CA THR A 29 18.37 -4.74 -14.51
C THR A 29 18.03 -6.23 -14.50
N GLY A 30 16.95 -6.61 -15.18
CA GLY A 30 16.52 -8.00 -15.27
C GLY A 30 16.05 -8.61 -13.95
N ASN A 31 15.82 -7.79 -12.91
CA ASN A 31 15.23 -8.28 -11.67
C ASN A 31 13.72 -8.47 -11.86
N ILE A 32 13.20 -9.53 -11.25
CA ILE A 32 11.79 -9.90 -11.29
C ILE A 32 11.20 -9.71 -9.90
N LEU A 33 10.13 -8.91 -9.78
CA LEU A 33 9.41 -8.69 -8.54
C LEU A 33 7.99 -9.21 -8.71
N ASN A 34 7.62 -10.30 -8.06
CA ASN A 34 6.25 -10.83 -8.12
C ASN A 34 5.61 -10.98 -6.74
N ASN A 35 4.32 -10.65 -6.62
CA ASN A 35 3.54 -10.88 -5.39
C ASN A 35 4.17 -10.24 -4.13
N ASN A 36 4.84 -9.10 -4.24
CA ASN A 36 5.39 -8.38 -3.09
C ASN A 36 4.44 -7.30 -2.59
N THR A 37 4.61 -6.88 -1.34
CA THR A 37 3.85 -5.80 -0.72
C THR A 37 4.77 -4.66 -0.31
N PHE A 38 4.66 -3.52 -0.98
CA PHE A 38 5.36 -2.26 -0.71
C PHE A 38 4.35 -1.21 -0.26
N CYS A 39 4.01 -1.15 1.03
CA CYS A 39 2.94 -0.25 1.50
C CYS A 39 3.42 0.74 2.55
N GLN A 40 2.89 1.96 2.49
CA GLN A 40 3.14 2.98 3.51
C GLN A 40 4.63 3.21 3.72
N ASN A 41 5.41 3.18 2.65
CA ASN A 41 6.76 3.72 2.68
C ASN A 41 6.67 5.24 2.51
N ASN A 42 7.79 5.96 2.38
CA ASN A 42 7.83 7.43 2.35
C ASN A 42 7.29 8.11 3.62
N GLN A 43 7.53 7.55 4.81
CA GLN A 43 7.01 8.14 6.05
C GLN A 43 7.64 9.50 6.42
N SER A 44 8.78 9.87 5.81
CA SER A 44 9.39 11.18 5.99
C SER A 44 8.76 12.30 5.14
N GLY A 45 7.76 12.02 4.31
CA GLY A 45 7.03 13.04 3.54
C GLY A 45 7.83 13.68 2.39
N GLY A 46 8.80 12.96 1.84
CA GLY A 46 9.63 13.42 0.72
C GLY A 46 9.13 12.93 -0.64
N ALA A 47 9.93 13.14 -1.69
CA ALA A 47 9.69 12.59 -3.03
C ALA A 47 10.14 11.11 -3.11
N TRP A 48 9.66 10.28 -2.18
CA TRP A 48 9.94 8.86 -2.12
C TRP A 48 8.72 8.04 -2.59
N TYR A 49 8.96 6.78 -2.91
CA TYR A 49 7.97 5.88 -3.53
C TYR A 49 7.98 4.54 -2.81
N ASP A 50 6.86 3.83 -2.80
CA ASP A 50 6.82 2.44 -2.35
C ASP A 50 7.78 1.57 -3.15
N LEU A 51 7.81 1.76 -4.47
CA LEU A 51 8.77 1.12 -5.37
C LEU A 51 9.37 2.13 -6.34
N TYR A 52 10.68 2.34 -6.21
CA TYR A 52 11.47 3.11 -7.16
C TYR A 52 12.25 2.18 -8.09
N ASN A 53 11.88 2.19 -9.38
CA ASN A 53 12.55 1.42 -10.41
C ASN A 53 13.41 2.30 -11.32
N GLY A 54 14.69 2.46 -10.98
CA GLY A 54 15.62 3.23 -11.82
C GLY A 54 16.05 2.50 -13.08
N GLY A 55 15.94 1.16 -13.13
CA GLY A 55 16.42 0.31 -14.22
C GLY A 55 15.33 -0.35 -15.05
N VAL A 56 15.71 -1.36 -15.83
CA VAL A 56 14.79 -2.20 -16.62
C VAL A 56 14.52 -3.48 -15.84
N ASN A 57 13.45 -3.48 -15.05
CA ASN A 57 13.02 -4.60 -14.22
C ASN A 57 11.54 -4.89 -14.51
N THR A 58 11.10 -6.11 -14.22
CA THR A 58 9.74 -6.57 -14.55
C THR A 58 9.09 -7.25 -13.37
N GLY A 59 7.78 -7.39 -13.42
CA GLY A 59 7.04 -7.98 -12.31
C GLY A 59 5.54 -8.01 -12.53
N ASP A 60 4.85 -8.66 -11.60
CA ASP A 60 3.40 -8.73 -11.57
C ASP A 60 2.85 -8.97 -10.15
N ASP A 61 1.55 -8.71 -9.97
CA ASP A 61 0.80 -8.94 -8.73
C ASP A 61 1.40 -8.26 -7.48
N ASN A 62 2.11 -7.15 -7.65
CA ASN A 62 2.65 -6.41 -6.52
C ASN A 62 1.59 -5.48 -5.93
N LYS A 63 1.76 -5.15 -4.65
CA LYS A 63 0.90 -4.26 -3.90
C LYS A 63 1.65 -2.99 -3.50
N GLY A 64 1.14 -1.82 -3.87
CA GLY A 64 1.75 -0.52 -3.59
C GLY A 64 0.85 0.66 -3.98
N ASP A 65 1.14 1.86 -3.48
CA ASP A 65 0.39 3.08 -3.84
C ASP A 65 1.19 4.02 -4.73
N THR A 66 2.49 4.14 -4.47
CA THR A 66 3.37 5.08 -5.17
C THR A 66 4.53 4.36 -5.85
N SER A 67 4.70 4.57 -7.16
CA SER A 67 5.82 4.01 -7.90
C SER A 67 6.52 5.02 -8.81
N TYR A 68 7.79 4.75 -9.08
CA TYR A 68 8.56 5.45 -10.10
C TYR A 68 9.03 4.46 -11.17
N ASN A 69 8.64 4.73 -12.43
CA ASN A 69 9.02 3.95 -13.60
C ASN A 69 8.76 2.43 -13.44
N TRP A 70 7.62 2.10 -12.84
CA TRP A 70 7.19 0.72 -12.61
C TRP A 70 5.74 0.54 -13.02
N ASN A 71 5.51 -0.54 -13.76
CA ASN A 71 4.19 -1.06 -14.05
C ASN A 71 4.26 -2.57 -13.86
N ASP A 72 3.34 -3.12 -13.07
CA ASP A 72 3.08 -4.55 -13.09
C ASP A 72 2.57 -4.95 -14.50
N THR A 73 2.73 -6.22 -14.83
CA THR A 73 2.42 -6.71 -16.17
C THR A 73 0.96 -6.47 -16.53
N GLY A 74 0.71 -5.69 -17.58
CA GLY A 74 -0.64 -5.38 -18.05
C GLY A 74 -1.38 -4.30 -17.25
N THR A 75 -0.72 -3.61 -16.32
CA THR A 75 -1.31 -2.52 -15.53
C THR A 75 -0.53 -1.21 -15.66
N ILE A 76 -1.07 -0.12 -15.09
CA ILE A 76 -0.33 1.12 -14.86
C ILE A 76 -0.08 1.21 -13.35
N GLY A 77 1.18 1.22 -12.92
CA GLY A 77 1.55 1.15 -11.51
C GLY A 77 1.49 -0.27 -10.96
N PHE A 78 0.87 -0.46 -9.79
CA PHE A 78 0.74 -1.76 -9.15
C PHE A 78 -0.57 -2.44 -9.52
N THR A 79 -0.59 -3.77 -9.54
CA THR A 79 -1.82 -4.56 -9.70
C THR A 79 -2.76 -4.37 -8.49
N PHE A 80 -2.21 -4.25 -7.29
CA PHE A 80 -2.99 -4.02 -6.07
C PHE A 80 -2.58 -2.71 -5.39
N THR A 81 -3.57 -1.96 -4.90
CA THR A 81 -3.29 -0.79 -4.04
C THR A 81 -3.12 -1.22 -2.59
N CYS A 82 -2.33 -0.46 -1.84
CA CYS A 82 -2.24 -0.59 -0.39
C CYS A 82 -3.40 0.17 0.23
N SER A 83 -4.64 -0.21 -0.10
CA SER A 83 -5.88 0.45 0.31
C SER A 83 -5.69 1.19 1.63
N GLU A 84 -5.78 2.53 1.57
CA GLU A 84 -5.63 3.35 2.76
C GLU A 84 -6.51 2.75 3.87
N VAL A 85 -6.02 2.80 5.10
CA VAL A 85 -6.90 2.55 6.23
C VAL A 85 -7.89 3.70 6.28
N VAL A 86 -8.95 3.65 5.47
CA VAL A 86 -10.04 4.60 5.48
C VAL A 86 -10.80 4.38 6.78
N ALA A 87 -10.40 5.17 7.77
CA ALA A 87 -11.10 5.26 9.03
C ALA A 87 -12.43 5.97 8.78
N CYS A 88 -13.51 5.20 8.84
CA CYS A 88 -14.85 5.75 8.84
C CYS A 88 -15.27 6.00 10.28
N TYR A 89 -15.87 7.17 10.49
CA TYR A 89 -16.37 7.57 11.78
C TYR A 89 -17.88 7.39 11.82
N CYS A 90 -18.39 7.00 12.97
CA CYS A 90 -19.82 6.89 13.19
C CYS A 90 -20.23 7.38 14.59
N ASP A 91 -21.48 7.83 14.66
CA ASP A 91 -22.01 8.54 15.85
C ASP A 91 -23.21 7.81 16.50
N SER A 92 -23.71 6.75 15.86
CA SER A 92 -24.86 5.96 16.35
C SER A 92 -24.77 4.51 15.90
N CYS A 93 -25.52 3.60 16.53
CA CYS A 93 -25.57 2.20 16.10
C CYS A 93 -25.96 2.05 14.62
N SER A 94 -26.94 2.85 14.17
CA SER A 94 -27.43 2.80 12.77
C SER A 94 -26.35 3.24 11.80
N ASP A 95 -25.68 4.35 12.11
CA ASP A 95 -24.60 4.89 11.30
C ASP A 95 -23.39 3.93 11.24
N CYS A 96 -22.98 3.37 12.38
CA CYS A 96 -21.92 2.34 12.41
C CYS A 96 -22.31 1.10 11.60
N THR A 97 -23.59 0.69 11.62
CA THR A 97 -24.07 -0.43 10.79
C THR A 97 -23.96 -0.11 9.31
N ASN A 98 -24.23 1.13 8.89
CA ASN A 98 -24.04 1.52 7.49
C ASN A 98 -22.57 1.52 7.11
N LYS A 99 -21.71 2.11 7.96
CA LYS A 99 -20.27 2.21 7.70
C LYS A 99 -19.55 0.86 7.70
N ILE A 100 -19.98 -0.10 8.53
CA ILE A 100 -19.38 -1.45 8.54
C ILE A 100 -19.65 -2.21 7.24
N ASN A 101 -20.72 -1.86 6.53
CA ASN A 101 -21.11 -2.47 5.26
C ASN A 101 -20.64 -1.66 4.05
N ASP A 102 -19.95 -0.54 4.25
CA ASP A 102 -19.39 0.27 3.17
C ASP A 102 -18.02 -0.30 2.76
N ILE A 103 -17.90 -0.70 1.49
CA ILE A 103 -16.67 -1.28 0.94
C ILE A 103 -15.48 -0.33 1.00
N ASN A 104 -15.72 0.98 1.13
CA ASN A 104 -14.67 1.97 1.26
C ASN A 104 -14.16 2.11 2.70
N CYS A 105 -14.82 1.52 3.70
CA CYS A 105 -14.43 1.62 5.11
C CYS A 105 -13.64 0.40 5.54
N THR A 106 -12.36 0.58 5.89
CA THR A 106 -11.50 -0.53 6.35
C THR A 106 -11.33 -0.56 7.87
N THR A 107 -11.69 0.53 8.57
CA THR A 107 -11.74 0.60 10.03
C THR A 107 -12.87 1.51 10.48
N ILE A 108 -13.67 1.08 11.47
CA ILE A 108 -14.73 1.90 12.06
C ILE A 108 -14.27 2.49 13.40
N LYS A 109 -14.39 3.81 13.54
CA LYS A 109 -14.10 4.55 14.78
C LYS A 109 -15.36 5.25 15.27
N LEU A 110 -15.51 5.36 16.59
CA LEU A 110 -16.60 6.11 17.20
C LEU A 110 -16.16 7.57 17.42
N ASN A 111 -16.93 8.57 16.96
CA ASN A 111 -16.71 9.96 17.40
C ASN A 111 -17.27 10.20 18.80
N THR A 112 -18.28 9.42 19.19
CA THR A 112 -18.95 9.54 20.48
C THR A 112 -19.27 8.16 21.03
N SER A 113 -19.27 8.04 22.36
CA SER A 113 -19.65 6.82 23.03
C SER A 113 -21.10 6.48 22.70
N ILE A 114 -21.31 5.28 22.15
CA ILE A 114 -22.65 4.76 21.91
C ILE A 114 -23.15 4.13 23.20
N ILE A 115 -23.89 4.91 23.99
CA ILE A 115 -24.47 4.46 25.25
C ILE A 115 -25.91 4.01 25.00
N ARG A 116 -26.19 2.74 25.24
CA ARG A 116 -27.57 2.24 25.23
C ARG A 116 -28.31 2.88 26.41
N LYS A 117 -29.24 3.80 26.15
CA LYS A 117 -30.13 4.31 27.20
C LYS A 117 -31.02 3.15 27.67
N LEU A 118 -30.71 2.61 28.85
CA LEU A 118 -31.64 1.75 29.57
C LEU A 118 -32.78 2.64 30.06
N HIS A 119 -33.95 2.52 29.44
CA HIS A 119 -35.16 3.14 29.97
C HIS A 119 -35.44 2.50 31.34
N ARG A 120 -35.37 3.31 32.39
CA ARG A 120 -35.89 2.99 33.73
C ARG A 120 -37.38 3.23 33.76
#